data_AF-A0A068UE77-F1
#
_entry.id   AF-A0A068UE77-F1
#
_cell.length_a   1.000
_cell.length_b   1.000
_cell.length_c   1.000
_cell.angle_alpha   90.00
_cell.angle_beta   90.00
_cell.angle_gamma   90.00
#
_symmetry.space_group_name_H-M   'P 1'
#
loop_
_entity.id
_entity.type
_entity.pdbx_description
1 polymer ?
#
loop_
_entity_poly.entity_id
_entity_poly.type
_entity_poly.pdbx_seq_one_letter_code
_entity_poly.pdbx_strand_id
1 'polypeptide(L)'
;MVTSIDPQNQRMIIRPPSFIPSTCLSTDLNSEGIHLALPFNITSSNTVLLLNCTDRGSQTAHFVRVHEGGCLAYQSFVNLDPSLPVADWPAPGMELMWVTPKEPPCKSDVDCVQLPYSRCLAPDRANVSQKRCVCTTGRYWDSSSGYCESYPPPEQISRSKRSVKFLSISALGAILQLILCGIVAYERRQLLKRRAKKF
;
A
#
# COMPACT_ATOMS: atom_id res chain seq x y z
N MET A 1 2.36 -22.48 5.20
CA MET A 1 3.45 -21.56 5.64
C MET A 1 3.32 -20.23 4.91
N VAL A 2 3.59 -19.09 5.55
CA VAL A 2 3.52 -17.76 4.92
C VAL A 2 4.63 -17.61 3.88
N THR A 3 4.28 -17.15 2.69
CA THR A 3 5.22 -16.94 1.57
C THR A 3 5.46 -15.47 1.27
N SER A 4 4.49 -14.58 1.55
CA SER A 4 4.63 -13.14 1.36
C SER A 4 3.72 -12.35 2.29
N ILE A 5 4.13 -11.13 2.65
CA ILE A 5 3.36 -10.17 3.45
C ILE A 5 3.51 -8.79 2.80
N ASP A 6 2.39 -8.20 2.40
CA ASP A 6 2.25 -6.83 1.95
C ASP A 6 1.46 -6.03 3.00
N PRO A 7 2.15 -5.29 3.89
CA PRO A 7 1.49 -4.53 4.94
C PRO A 7 0.75 -3.29 4.41
N GLN A 8 1.10 -2.76 3.25
CA GLN A 8 0.48 -1.56 2.68
C GLN A 8 -0.92 -1.86 2.15
N ASN A 9 -1.06 -3.01 1.48
CA ASN A 9 -2.35 -3.48 0.96
C ASN A 9 -3.08 -4.42 1.93
N GLN A 10 -2.49 -4.68 3.11
CA GLN A 10 -3.00 -5.61 4.13
C GLN A 10 -3.29 -7.00 3.57
N ARG A 11 -2.34 -7.52 2.79
CA ARG A 11 -2.44 -8.81 2.10
C ARG A 11 -1.27 -9.70 2.46
N MET A 12 -1.52 -10.99 2.60
CA MET A 12 -0.48 -11.99 2.81
C MET A 12 -0.82 -13.19 1.97
N ILE A 13 0.21 -13.86 1.47
CA ILE A 13 0.05 -15.10 0.75
C ILE A 13 0.58 -16.21 1.64
N ILE A 14 -0.23 -17.25 1.80
CA ILE A 14 0.19 -18.49 2.43
C ILE A 14 0.20 -19.61 1.41
N ARG A 15 1.15 -20.52 1.57
CA ARG A 15 1.16 -21.77 0.82
C ARG A 15 0.04 -22.69 1.36
N PRO A 16 -0.88 -23.16 0.49
CA PRO A 16 -1.90 -24.12 0.88
C PRO A 16 -1.28 -25.46 1.31
N PRO A 17 -2.04 -26.30 2.03
CA PRO A 17 -1.65 -27.67 2.35
C PRO A 17 -1.26 -28.44 1.09
N SER A 18 -0.26 -29.31 1.21
CA SER A 18 0.10 -30.22 0.13
C SER A 18 -0.85 -31.41 0.08
N PHE A 19 -0.68 -32.27 -0.91
CA PHE A 19 -1.33 -33.58 -0.92
C PHE A 19 -0.52 -34.60 -0.14
N ILE A 20 -1.20 -35.57 0.45
CA ILE A 20 -0.57 -36.73 1.07
C ILE A 20 0.04 -37.59 -0.06
N PRO A 21 1.33 -38.00 0.04
CA PRO A 21 2.00 -38.78 -0.99
C PRO A 21 1.19 -40.01 -1.42
N SER A 22 1.15 -40.26 -2.73
CA SER A 22 0.44 -41.41 -3.34
C SER A 22 -1.08 -41.46 -3.09
N THR A 23 -1.66 -40.36 -2.63
CA THR A 23 -3.10 -40.22 -2.44
C THR A 23 -3.58 -38.89 -3.03
N CYS A 24 -4.89 -38.77 -3.21
CA CYS A 24 -5.54 -37.55 -3.66
C CYS A 24 -6.32 -36.96 -2.49
N LEU A 25 -5.58 -36.60 -1.44
CA LEU A 25 -6.11 -36.08 -0.18
C LEU A 25 -5.26 -34.90 0.27
N SER A 26 -5.89 -33.77 0.62
CA SER A 26 -5.18 -32.64 1.22
C SER A 26 -4.70 -33.00 2.63
N THR A 27 -3.48 -32.62 2.99
CA THR A 27 -2.85 -33.00 4.28
C THR A 27 -3.57 -32.46 5.51
N ASP A 28 -4.36 -31.40 5.35
CA ASP A 28 -5.05 -30.69 6.41
C ASP A 28 -6.50 -31.16 6.61
N LEU A 29 -6.99 -32.13 5.82
CA LEU A 29 -8.35 -32.65 5.98
C LEU A 29 -8.57 -33.24 7.39
N ASN A 30 -7.55 -33.92 7.94
CA ASN A 30 -7.60 -34.49 9.29
C ASN A 30 -7.64 -33.42 10.39
N SER A 31 -7.21 -32.19 10.10
CA SER A 31 -7.20 -31.07 11.04
C SER A 31 -8.33 -30.06 10.77
N GLU A 32 -9.32 -30.43 9.95
CA GLU A 32 -10.43 -29.55 9.52
C GLU A 32 -9.96 -28.26 8.81
N GLY A 33 -8.73 -28.26 8.31
CA GLY A 33 -8.13 -27.15 7.58
C GLY A 33 -7.73 -25.94 8.42
N ILE A 34 -7.89 -24.75 7.82
CA ILE A 34 -7.48 -23.48 8.42
C ILE A 34 -8.73 -22.73 8.91
N HIS A 35 -8.83 -22.56 10.22
CA HIS A 35 -9.85 -21.73 10.82
C HIS A 35 -9.43 -20.25 10.78
N LEU A 36 -10.12 -19.46 9.97
CA LEU A 36 -9.97 -18.02 9.95
C LEU A 36 -10.94 -17.38 10.95
N ALA A 37 -10.40 -16.68 11.94
CA ALA A 37 -11.17 -15.73 12.73
C ALA A 37 -10.93 -14.32 12.19
N LEU A 38 -11.88 -13.40 12.44
CA LEU A 38 -11.62 -11.97 12.27
C LEU A 38 -10.28 -11.62 12.94
N PRO A 39 -9.42 -10.79 12.32
CA PRO A 39 -9.70 -9.80 11.27
C PRO A 39 -9.41 -10.25 9.83
N PHE A 40 -9.24 -11.55 9.56
CA PHE A 40 -8.82 -12.05 8.24
C PHE A 40 -10.02 -12.42 7.33
N ASN A 41 -9.91 -12.09 6.04
CA ASN A 41 -10.83 -12.48 4.96
C ASN A 41 -10.06 -13.07 3.78
N ILE A 42 -10.70 -13.95 3.01
CA ILE A 42 -10.13 -14.49 1.76
C ILE A 42 -10.38 -13.49 0.63
N THR A 43 -9.35 -13.17 -0.16
CA THR A 43 -9.47 -12.22 -1.26
C THR A 43 -10.13 -12.86 -2.49
N SER A 44 -10.77 -12.03 -3.34
CA SER A 44 -11.44 -12.49 -4.56
C SER A 44 -10.48 -12.89 -5.70
N SER A 45 -9.19 -12.58 -5.56
CA SER A 45 -8.12 -13.01 -6.46
C SER A 45 -7.76 -14.49 -6.31
N ASN A 46 -8.25 -15.15 -5.25
CA ASN A 46 -8.04 -16.58 -5.09
C ASN A 46 -8.97 -17.38 -5.99
N THR A 47 -8.39 -18.38 -6.65
CA THR A 47 -9.13 -19.44 -7.33
C THR A 47 -8.89 -20.75 -6.61
N VAL A 48 -9.96 -21.36 -6.07
CA VAL A 48 -9.91 -22.66 -5.40
C VAL A 48 -10.40 -23.73 -6.37
N LEU A 49 -9.53 -24.68 -6.70
CA LEU A 49 -9.86 -25.85 -7.48
C LEU A 49 -10.23 -26.98 -6.53
N LEU A 50 -11.47 -27.46 -6.66
CA LEU A 50 -11.96 -28.60 -5.90
C LEU A 50 -11.78 -29.87 -6.74
N LEU A 51 -11.26 -30.91 -6.10
CA LEU A 51 -10.77 -32.10 -6.78
C LEU A 51 -11.52 -33.34 -6.27
N ASN A 52 -12.15 -34.06 -7.19
CA ASN A 52 -12.84 -35.31 -6.87
C ASN A 52 -11.97 -36.49 -7.31
N CYS A 53 -11.58 -37.29 -6.32
CA CYS A 53 -10.68 -38.40 -6.50
C CYS A 53 -11.48 -39.69 -6.47
N THR A 54 -11.88 -40.20 -7.65
CA THR A 54 -12.55 -41.49 -7.75
C THR A 54 -11.54 -42.61 -7.95
N ASP A 55 -11.64 -43.66 -7.12
CA ASP A 55 -10.76 -44.83 -7.03
C ASP A 55 -10.80 -45.78 -8.25
N ARG A 56 -11.25 -45.30 -9.42
CA ARG A 56 -11.31 -46.11 -10.67
C ARG A 56 -10.31 -45.68 -11.74
N GLY A 57 -9.37 -44.80 -11.40
CA GLY A 57 -8.19 -44.53 -12.21
C GLY A 57 -6.98 -45.18 -11.56
N SER A 58 -6.49 -46.26 -12.18
CA SER A 58 -5.17 -46.90 -12.01
C SER A 58 -4.15 -46.14 -11.14
N GLN A 59 -3.35 -46.88 -10.35
CA GLN A 59 -2.20 -46.43 -9.53
C GLN A 59 -1.10 -45.63 -10.29
N THR A 60 -1.36 -45.22 -11.54
CA THR A 60 -0.53 -44.45 -12.46
C THR A 60 -1.17 -43.11 -12.89
N ALA A 61 -2.36 -42.76 -12.41
CA ALA A 61 -3.07 -41.56 -12.83
C ALA A 61 -2.57 -40.29 -12.10
N HIS A 62 -1.62 -39.57 -12.71
CA HIS A 62 -1.16 -38.23 -12.29
C HIS A 62 -2.16 -37.09 -12.60
N PHE A 63 -3.40 -37.40 -13.01
CA PHE A 63 -4.38 -36.40 -13.43
C PHE A 63 -5.53 -36.32 -12.45
N VAL A 64 -5.64 -35.18 -11.78
CA VAL A 64 -6.76 -34.89 -10.91
C VAL A 64 -7.91 -34.31 -11.73
N ARG A 65 -9.13 -34.84 -11.57
CA ARG A 65 -10.32 -34.37 -12.30
C ARG A 65 -11.21 -33.51 -11.39
N VAL A 66 -11.69 -32.39 -11.91
CA VAL A 66 -12.65 -31.50 -11.24
C VAL A 66 -14.06 -32.03 -11.51
N HIS A 67 -14.82 -32.36 -10.47
CA HIS A 67 -16.19 -32.90 -10.60
C HIS A 67 -17.10 -32.32 -9.51
N GLU A 68 -18.37 -32.05 -9.82
CA GLU A 68 -19.36 -31.41 -8.91
C GLU A 68 -19.86 -32.28 -7.74
N GLY A 69 -19.39 -33.53 -7.59
CA GLY A 69 -19.95 -34.51 -6.65
C GLY A 69 -19.06 -34.76 -5.43
N GLY A 70 -18.88 -33.77 -4.56
CA GLY A 70 -18.03 -33.86 -3.36
C GLY A 70 -16.53 -33.99 -3.66
N CYS A 71 -15.67 -33.34 -2.87
CA CYS A 71 -14.23 -33.25 -3.17
C CYS A 71 -13.38 -33.77 -2.01
N LEU A 72 -12.36 -34.56 -2.35
CA LEU A 72 -11.42 -35.19 -1.40
C LEU A 72 -10.09 -34.42 -1.34
N ALA A 73 -9.79 -33.59 -2.33
CA ALA A 73 -8.65 -32.69 -2.33
C ALA A 73 -9.05 -31.32 -2.87
N TYR A 74 -8.22 -30.32 -2.59
CA TYR A 74 -8.37 -28.99 -3.16
C TYR A 74 -7.02 -28.30 -3.28
N GLN A 75 -6.93 -27.33 -4.19
CA GLN A 75 -5.74 -26.50 -4.35
C GLN A 75 -6.14 -25.06 -4.65
N SER A 76 -5.45 -24.09 -4.06
CA SER A 76 -5.70 -22.67 -4.31
C SER A 76 -4.55 -22.02 -5.07
N PHE A 77 -4.89 -21.04 -5.90
CA PHE A 77 -3.95 -20.22 -6.65
C PHE A 77 -4.36 -18.74 -6.55
N VAL A 78 -3.37 -17.85 -6.49
CA VAL A 78 -3.59 -16.39 -6.48
C VAL A 78 -3.48 -15.88 -7.91
N ASN A 79 -4.50 -15.13 -8.37
CA ASN A 79 -4.56 -14.56 -9.72
C ASN A 79 -4.39 -15.61 -10.84
N LEU A 80 -5.00 -16.78 -10.68
CA LEU A 80 -4.98 -17.82 -11.72
C LEU A 80 -5.78 -17.37 -12.94
N ASP A 81 -5.15 -17.45 -14.12
CA ASP A 81 -5.86 -17.41 -15.39
C ASP A 81 -6.13 -18.87 -15.85
N PRO A 82 -7.39 -19.34 -15.77
CA PRO A 82 -7.73 -20.70 -16.10
C PRO A 82 -7.67 -20.99 -17.61
N SER A 83 -7.50 -19.97 -18.46
CA SER A 83 -7.32 -20.15 -19.90
C SER A 83 -5.91 -20.63 -20.28
N LEU A 84 -4.94 -20.48 -19.37
CA LEU A 84 -3.57 -20.90 -19.58
C LEU A 84 -3.40 -22.42 -19.40
N PRO A 85 -2.44 -23.05 -20.12
CA PRO A 85 -2.02 -24.42 -19.85
C PRO A 85 -1.55 -24.60 -18.41
N VAL A 86 -1.77 -25.79 -17.84
CA VAL A 86 -1.40 -26.12 -16.45
C VAL A 86 0.09 -25.90 -16.16
N ALA A 87 0.95 -26.08 -17.16
CA ALA A 87 2.40 -25.86 -17.02
C ALA A 87 2.76 -24.39 -16.75
N ASP A 88 1.90 -23.46 -17.16
CA ASP A 88 2.08 -22.02 -17.03
C ASP A 88 1.32 -21.45 -15.82
N TRP A 89 0.66 -22.30 -15.03
CA TRP A 89 -0.04 -21.87 -13.84
C TRP A 89 0.95 -21.39 -12.77
N PRO A 90 0.56 -20.37 -11.97
CA PRO A 90 1.40 -19.89 -10.89
C PRO A 90 1.61 -20.97 -9.82
N ALA A 91 2.61 -20.76 -8.96
CA ALA A 91 2.76 -21.61 -7.78
C ALA A 91 1.50 -21.54 -6.90
N PRO A 92 1.10 -22.65 -6.25
CA PRO A 92 -0.04 -22.67 -5.34
C PRO A 92 0.09 -21.66 -4.21
N GLY A 93 -0.98 -20.95 -3.94
CA GLY A 93 -1.03 -19.86 -2.97
C GLY A 93 -2.46 -19.54 -2.56
N MET A 94 -2.62 -19.02 -1.35
CA MET A 94 -3.86 -18.45 -0.85
C MET A 94 -3.58 -17.06 -0.32
N GLU A 95 -4.16 -16.05 -0.95
CA GLU A 95 -4.07 -14.66 -0.53
C GLU A 95 -5.17 -14.36 0.50
N LEU A 96 -4.74 -13.90 1.67
CA LEU A 96 -5.61 -13.44 2.74
C LEU A 96 -5.46 -11.94 2.84
N MET A 97 -6.56 -11.24 3.05
CA MET A 97 -6.56 -9.85 3.48
C MET A 97 -6.88 -9.76 4.98
N TRP A 98 -6.40 -8.72 5.65
CA TRP A 98 -6.83 -8.40 7.00
C TRP A 98 -7.27 -6.95 7.13
N VAL A 99 -8.12 -6.69 8.11
CA VAL A 99 -8.43 -5.32 8.52
C VAL A 99 -7.31 -4.81 9.41
N THR A 100 -6.97 -3.53 9.26
CA THR A 100 -6.07 -2.81 10.17
C THR A 100 -6.39 -3.12 11.63
N PRO A 101 -5.46 -3.69 12.42
CA PRO A 101 -5.71 -3.91 13.83
C PRO A 101 -5.96 -2.58 14.52
N LYS A 102 -7.07 -2.49 15.25
CA LYS A 102 -7.34 -1.37 16.15
C LYS A 102 -6.55 -1.56 17.45
N GLU A 103 -6.24 -0.46 18.10
CA GLU A 103 -5.71 -0.37 19.48
C GLU A 103 -6.31 -1.42 20.41
N PRO A 104 -5.60 -2.05 21.36
CA PRO A 104 -6.16 -3.13 22.17
C PRO A 104 -7.27 -2.66 23.14
N PRO A 105 -8.19 -3.54 23.55
CA PRO A 105 -9.18 -3.24 24.58
C PRO A 105 -8.52 -3.05 25.95
N CYS A 106 -9.10 -2.21 26.80
CA CYS A 106 -8.59 -1.92 28.14
C CYS A 106 -9.73 -1.71 29.14
N LYS A 107 -9.44 -1.82 30.43
CA LYS A 107 -10.34 -1.46 31.52
C LYS A 107 -9.88 -0.16 32.20
N SER A 108 -8.57 0.00 32.35
CA SER A 108 -7.92 1.15 32.97
C SER A 108 -6.63 1.54 32.25
N ASP A 109 -6.07 2.72 32.56
CA ASP A 109 -4.81 3.20 31.98
C ASP A 109 -3.62 2.26 32.25
N VAL A 110 -3.67 1.45 33.30
CA VAL A 110 -2.62 0.48 33.65
C VAL A 110 -2.47 -0.60 32.57
N ASP A 111 -3.57 -0.95 31.89
CA ASP A 111 -3.56 -1.95 30.81
C ASP A 111 -2.82 -1.43 29.56
N CYS A 112 -2.65 -0.11 29.45
CA CYS A 112 -2.02 0.56 28.31
C CYS A 112 -0.54 0.92 28.57
N VAL A 113 0.04 0.55 29.71
CA VAL A 113 1.42 0.96 30.09
C VAL A 113 2.48 0.43 29.12
N GLN A 114 2.26 -0.75 28.54
CA GLN A 114 3.15 -1.34 27.53
C GLN A 114 3.07 -0.64 26.16
N LEU A 115 2.11 0.27 25.98
CA LEU A 115 1.90 1.08 24.80
C LEU A 115 2.20 2.54 25.13
N PRO A 116 3.44 2.99 24.93
CA PRO A 116 3.84 4.35 25.27
C PRO A 116 2.92 5.37 24.60
N TYR A 117 2.58 6.42 25.34
CA TYR A 117 1.78 7.53 24.85
C TYR A 117 0.34 7.15 24.45
N SER A 118 -0.24 6.14 25.10
CA SER A 118 -1.65 5.75 24.97
C SER A 118 -2.42 5.88 26.30
N ARG A 119 -3.75 5.99 26.25
CA ARG A 119 -4.66 6.06 27.41
C ARG A 119 -5.91 5.24 27.19
N CYS A 120 -6.49 4.71 28.26
CA CYS A 120 -7.68 3.88 28.20
C CYS A 120 -8.97 4.71 28.09
N LEU A 121 -9.48 4.86 26.87
CA LEU A 121 -10.64 5.70 26.57
C LEU A 121 -11.71 4.92 25.80
N ALA A 122 -12.96 5.31 25.96
CA ALA A 122 -14.04 4.85 25.08
C ALA A 122 -13.96 5.63 23.76
N PRO A 123 -13.97 4.97 22.59
CA PRO A 123 -13.83 5.64 21.31
C PRO A 123 -15.01 6.59 21.00
N ASP A 124 -16.19 6.32 21.57
CA ASP A 124 -17.38 7.17 21.46
C ASP A 124 -18.18 7.19 22.78
N ARG A 125 -18.88 8.30 23.04
CA ARG A 125 -19.74 8.45 24.24
C ARG A 125 -20.91 7.46 24.29
N ALA A 126 -21.30 6.88 23.14
CA ALA A 126 -22.39 5.91 23.05
C ALA A 126 -21.95 4.48 23.43
N ASN A 127 -20.67 4.13 23.28
CA ASN A 127 -20.14 2.77 23.48
C ASN A 127 -19.27 2.70 24.74
N VAL A 128 -19.86 3.06 25.89
CA VAL A 128 -19.17 3.16 27.20
C VAL A 128 -18.52 1.84 27.62
N SER A 129 -19.02 0.70 27.16
CA SER A 129 -18.56 -0.64 27.53
C SER A 129 -17.28 -1.09 26.83
N GLN A 130 -16.91 -0.50 25.68
CA GLN A 130 -15.76 -0.95 24.88
C GLN A 130 -14.63 0.07 24.87
N LYS A 131 -13.91 0.19 25.99
CA LYS A 131 -12.71 1.05 26.08
C LYS A 131 -11.50 0.40 25.41
N ARG A 132 -10.62 1.22 24.84
CA ARG A 132 -9.39 0.81 24.14
C ARG A 132 -8.25 1.78 24.45
N CYS A 133 -7.01 1.36 24.21
CA CYS A 133 -5.84 2.20 24.41
C CYS A 133 -5.66 3.20 23.26
N VAL A 134 -6.19 4.42 23.43
CA VAL A 134 -6.16 5.48 22.42
C VAL A 134 -4.89 6.31 22.51
N CYS A 135 -4.27 6.64 21.37
CA CYS A 135 -3.08 7.50 21.34
C CYS A 135 -3.35 8.91 21.90
N THR A 136 -2.39 9.43 22.66
CA THR A 136 -2.41 10.80 23.20
C THR A 136 -2.20 11.87 22.12
N THR A 137 -2.52 13.12 22.46
CA THR A 137 -2.46 14.27 21.54
C THR A 137 -1.12 14.39 20.82
N GLY A 138 -1.16 14.64 19.51
CA GLY A 138 0.05 14.78 18.67
C GLY A 138 0.63 13.45 18.17
N ARG A 139 -0.11 12.35 18.33
CA ARG A 139 0.28 11.02 17.85
C ARG A 139 -0.87 10.34 17.11
N TYR A 140 -0.54 9.34 16.30
CA TYR A 140 -1.49 8.45 15.64
C TYR A 140 -1.17 6.99 15.95
N TRP A 141 -2.18 6.14 15.88
CA TRP A 141 -2.00 4.69 15.96
C TRP A 141 -1.40 4.20 14.64
N ASP A 142 -0.14 3.77 14.66
CA ASP A 142 0.43 3.05 13.53
C ASP A 142 0.16 1.55 13.71
N SER A 143 -0.69 1.03 12.84
CA SER A 143 -1.07 -0.39 12.84
C SER A 143 0.04 -1.34 12.42
N SER A 144 1.08 -0.84 11.74
CA SER A 144 2.19 -1.67 11.24
C SER A 144 3.22 -1.92 12.34
N SER A 145 3.58 -0.89 13.11
CA SER A 145 4.40 -1.05 14.32
C SER A 145 3.60 -1.55 15.52
N GLY A 146 2.29 -1.28 15.57
CA GLY A 146 1.46 -1.56 16.75
C GLY A 146 1.68 -0.58 17.89
N TYR A 147 2.23 0.61 17.62
CA TYR A 147 2.53 1.65 18.61
C TYR A 147 2.00 3.03 18.19
N CYS A 148 1.98 3.98 19.13
CA CYS A 148 1.61 5.37 18.87
C CYS A 148 2.80 6.18 18.33
N GLU A 149 2.78 6.49 17.05
CA GLU A 149 3.82 7.29 16.39
C GLU A 149 3.52 8.78 16.43
N SER A 150 4.57 9.60 16.43
CA SER A 150 4.44 11.06 16.36
C SER A 150 4.07 11.48 14.95
N TYR A 151 3.17 12.47 14.79
CA TYR A 151 2.93 13.05 13.47
C TYR A 151 4.22 13.65 12.89
N PRO A 152 4.47 13.49 11.58
CA PRO A 152 5.59 14.16 10.93
C PRO A 152 5.43 15.69 11.09
N PRO A 153 6.54 16.42 11.30
CA PRO A 153 6.49 17.87 11.38
C PRO A 153 5.92 18.41 10.04
N PRO A 154 5.08 19.45 10.08
CA PRO A 154 4.57 20.06 8.87
C PRO A 154 5.74 20.48 7.98
N GLU A 155 5.68 20.09 6.70
CA GLU A 155 6.70 20.42 5.71
C GLU A 155 6.85 21.95 5.63
N GLN A 156 7.99 22.45 6.11
CA GLN A 156 8.32 23.87 6.04
C GLN A 156 8.57 24.20 4.57
N ILE A 157 7.55 24.71 3.86
CA ILE A 157 7.73 25.35 2.57
C ILE A 157 8.67 26.55 2.81
N SER A 158 9.96 26.35 2.58
CA SER A 158 10.94 27.43 2.65
C SER A 158 10.65 28.39 1.49
N ARG A 159 9.88 29.44 1.79
CA ARG A 159 9.71 30.58 0.88
C ARG A 159 11.07 31.29 0.83
N SER A 160 11.92 30.89 -0.10
CA SER A 160 13.19 31.58 -0.37
C SER A 160 12.89 33.02 -0.77
N LYS A 161 12.98 33.94 0.19
CA LYS A 161 12.99 35.38 -0.08
C LYS A 161 14.32 35.70 -0.74
N ARG A 162 14.34 35.67 -2.08
CA ARG A 162 15.49 36.09 -2.88
C ARG A 162 15.72 37.60 -2.65
N SER A 163 16.63 37.93 -1.75
CA SER A 163 17.06 39.32 -1.51
C SER A 163 17.91 39.77 -2.69
N VAL A 164 17.33 40.58 -3.57
CA VAL A 164 18.05 41.22 -4.68
C VAL A 164 18.84 42.38 -4.09
N LYS A 165 20.15 42.20 -3.90
CA LYS A 165 21.05 43.29 -3.57
C LYS A 165 21.32 44.10 -4.84
N PHE A 166 20.78 45.31 -4.93
CA PHE A 166 21.17 46.26 -5.97
C PHE A 166 22.61 46.72 -5.69
N LEU A 167 23.55 46.36 -6.57
CA LEU A 167 24.92 46.87 -6.54
C LEU A 167 24.89 48.35 -6.94
N SER A 168 25.42 49.22 -6.09
CA SER A 168 25.47 50.67 -6.29
C SER A 168 26.26 51.03 -7.56
N ILE A 169 25.57 51.59 -8.56
CA ILE A 169 26.21 52.13 -9.77
C ILE A 169 26.80 53.49 -9.40
N SER A 170 28.13 53.58 -9.39
CA SER A 170 28.84 54.86 -9.29
C SER A 170 28.45 55.78 -10.44
N ALA A 171 28.41 57.11 -10.19
CA ALA A 171 27.84 58.11 -11.10
C ALA A 171 28.35 58.04 -12.56
N LEU A 172 29.57 57.54 -12.78
CA LEU A 172 30.15 57.34 -14.12
C LEU A 172 29.41 56.25 -14.93
N GLY A 173 28.92 55.20 -14.27
CA GLY A 173 28.16 54.13 -14.91
C GLY A 173 26.77 54.57 -15.37
N ALA A 174 26.13 55.48 -14.64
CA ALA A 174 24.83 56.04 -15.04
C ALA A 174 24.95 56.87 -16.32
N ILE A 175 26.03 57.64 -16.47
CA ILE A 175 26.31 58.42 -17.68
C ILE A 175 26.50 57.47 -18.88
N LEU A 176 27.28 56.39 -18.72
CA LEU A 176 27.49 55.42 -19.81
C LEU A 176 26.18 54.73 -20.23
N GLN A 177 25.30 54.39 -19.27
CA GLN A 177 23.99 53.80 -19.56
C GLN A 177 23.05 54.76 -20.29
N LEU A 178 23.04 56.04 -19.92
CA LEU A 178 22.25 57.06 -20.62
C LEU A 178 22.73 57.25 -22.07
N ILE A 179 24.06 57.23 -22.29
CA ILE A 179 24.64 57.32 -23.63
C ILE A 179 24.24 56.10 -24.47
N LEU A 180 24.38 54.87 -23.95
CA LEU A 180 23.98 53.64 -24.63
C LEU A 180 22.48 53.62 -24.97
N CYS A 181 21.62 53.96 -24.00
CA CYS A 181 20.18 54.07 -24.24
C CYS A 181 19.85 55.14 -25.29
N GLY A 182 20.56 56.27 -25.28
CA GLY A 182 20.43 57.34 -26.27
C GLY A 182 20.79 56.88 -27.69
N ILE A 183 21.90 56.15 -27.85
CA ILE A 183 22.32 55.58 -29.14
C ILE A 183 21.26 54.61 -29.66
N VAL A 184 20.78 53.68 -28.83
CA VAL A 184 19.75 52.71 -29.24
C VAL A 184 18.44 53.41 -29.62
N ALA A 185 18.02 54.43 -28.86
CA ALA A 185 16.83 55.21 -29.17
C ALA A 185 17.01 56.01 -30.48
N TYR A 186 18.19 56.56 -30.73
CA TYR A 186 18.52 57.27 -31.96
C TYR A 186 18.46 56.33 -33.17
N GLU A 187 19.09 55.16 -33.10
CA GLU A 187 19.04 54.17 -34.17
C GLU A 187 17.61 53.68 -34.43
N ARG A 188 16.83 53.41 -33.38
CA ARG A 188 15.41 53.05 -33.52
C ARG A 188 14.61 54.14 -34.23
N ARG A 189 14.80 55.41 -33.87
CA ARG A 189 14.14 56.54 -34.54
C ARG A 189 14.57 56.66 -36.00
N GLN A 190 15.85 56.46 -36.29
CA GLN A 190 16.36 56.46 -37.67
C GLN A 190 15.77 55.31 -38.49
N LEU A 191 15.65 54.10 -37.93
CA LEU A 191 14.99 52.97 -38.56
C LEU A 191 13.50 53.25 -38.83
N LEU A 192 12.80 53.87 -37.89
CA LEU A 192 11.40 54.27 -38.09
C LEU A 192 11.25 55.33 -39.18
N LYS A 193 12.13 56.34 -39.25
CA LYS A 193 12.15 57.32 -40.34
C LYS A 193 12.45 56.68 -41.70
N ARG A 194 13.37 55.71 -41.78
CA ARG A 194 13.65 54.95 -43.01
C ARG A 194 12.45 54.09 -43.44
N ARG A 195 11.68 53.55 -42.50
CA ARG A 195 10.44 52.81 -42.79
C ARG A 195 9.30 53.74 -43.24
N ALA A 196 9.23 54.96 -42.71
CA ALA A 196 8.19 55.94 -43.09
C ALA A 196 8.42 56.64 -44.44
N LYS A 197 9.63 56.61 -45.01
CA LYS A 197 9.93 57.10 -46.38
C LYS A 197 9.78 56.04 -47.48
N LYS A 198 9.37 54.81 -47.12
CA LYS A 198 9.12 53.69 -48.05
C LYS A 198 7.62 53.42 -48.30
N PHE A 199 6.76 54.36 -47.90
CA PHE A 199 5.34 54.43 -48.26
C PHE A 199 5.05 55.76 -48.94
#